data_AF-A0A7S1YVF1-F1
#
_entry.id   AF-A0A7S1YVF1-F1
#
_cell.length_a   1.000
_cell.length_b   1.000
_cell.length_c   1.000
_cell.angle_alpha   90.00
_cell.angle_beta   90.00
_cell.angle_gamma   90.00
#
_symmetry.space_group_name_H-M   'P 1'
#
loop_
_entity.id
_entity.type
_entity.pdbx_description
1 polymer ?
#
loop_
_entity_poly.entity_id
_entity_poly.type
_entity_poly.pdbx_seq_one_letter_code
_entity_poly.pdbx_strand_id
1 'polypeptide(L)'
;MMFRSVALSALLVAGVDASFEKVADRFTPLTSVTDHSAVSVDQTVFKAQLQDMTQMSFAAAKKVYVEGGNSKSVAAVQVTGGLPSDVAANSKFTGRGTDGSDITLTAYTSAEENDVGLQLKYGTSEVTADHLDCRVGGLPVSDRKIIGCLVNEGTLIMDGSSTPITYKYDLTENNFNERTLQGFSTKTNKSMRPNGGGPYFKIFQDFVDYYGTNLYADKIVMAALDGTDTPDLAMGRVDISSNNIGFDGRVEVAKKGTAYLNTGMYVLRELYDAIDDCNRLCKPGSCNDDSAVHALDEAVVFYHGTDDNLYHSLAQKRCANFGTCDNLSKGYAKVNSNVFDSFNKMQSFLQQGECAKAEPIIDEIAAQMWVPLIQGTLRYAWSLDRNNNPAEPTNVEKAAGEGAIFAAGILPVIHK
;
A
#
# COMPACT_ATOMS: atom_id res chain seq x y z
N MET A 1 -65.73 29.17 -20.26
CA MET A 1 -65.17 27.88 -19.83
C MET A 1 -63.68 27.88 -20.17
N MET A 2 -62.85 28.18 -19.17
CA MET A 2 -61.39 28.28 -19.30
C MET A 2 -60.76 26.90 -19.14
N PHE A 3 -59.96 26.50 -20.13
CA PHE A 3 -59.01 25.40 -20.01
C PHE A 3 -57.86 25.82 -19.08
N ARG A 4 -57.59 25.02 -18.04
CA ARG A 4 -56.34 25.10 -17.26
C ARG A 4 -55.52 23.84 -17.54
N SER A 5 -54.42 24.04 -18.27
CA SER A 5 -53.35 23.06 -18.43
C SER A 5 -52.67 22.81 -17.08
N VAL A 6 -52.56 21.55 -16.69
CA VAL A 6 -51.70 21.10 -15.59
C VAL A 6 -50.34 20.76 -16.22
N ALA A 7 -49.35 21.63 -16.00
CA ALA A 7 -47.96 21.33 -16.33
C ALA A 7 -47.40 20.42 -15.23
N LEU A 8 -47.15 19.15 -15.57
CA LEU A 8 -46.43 18.21 -14.73
C LEU A 8 -44.92 18.45 -14.96
N SER A 9 -44.30 19.25 -14.08
CA SER A 9 -42.84 19.43 -14.08
C SER A 9 -42.19 18.13 -13.63
N ALA A 10 -41.59 17.39 -14.56
CA ALA A 10 -40.70 16.28 -14.24
C ALA A 10 -39.41 16.85 -13.64
N LEU A 11 -39.17 16.59 -12.35
CA LEU A 11 -37.85 16.71 -11.74
C LEU A 11 -36.95 15.65 -12.39
N LEU A 12 -36.06 16.07 -13.29
CA LEU A 12 -34.86 15.32 -13.62
C LEU A 12 -33.91 15.45 -12.44
N VAL A 13 -33.95 14.47 -11.54
CA VAL A 13 -32.82 14.23 -10.63
C VAL A 13 -31.72 13.62 -11.49
N ALA A 14 -30.79 14.45 -11.94
CA ALA A 14 -29.51 13.96 -12.45
C ALA A 14 -28.76 13.39 -11.25
N GLY A 15 -28.92 12.10 -10.99
CA GLY A 15 -27.97 11.34 -10.19
C GLY A 15 -26.65 11.33 -10.96
N VAL A 16 -25.71 12.15 -10.51
CA VAL A 16 -24.31 11.99 -10.92
C VAL A 16 -23.80 10.83 -10.07
N ASP A 17 -23.86 9.61 -10.60
CA ASP A 17 -23.03 8.52 -10.10
C ASP A 17 -21.59 8.93 -10.42
N ALA A 18 -20.93 9.60 -9.48
CA ALA A 18 -19.50 9.84 -9.57
C ALA A 18 -18.81 8.49 -9.38
N SER A 19 -18.49 7.80 -10.46
CA SER A 19 -17.70 6.57 -10.42
C SER A 19 -16.25 6.92 -10.07
N PHE A 20 -15.65 6.24 -9.09
CA PHE A 20 -14.23 6.34 -8.77
C PHE A 20 -13.34 5.98 -9.98
N GLU A 21 -12.11 6.48 -9.98
CA GLU A 21 -11.15 6.23 -11.06
C GLU A 21 -10.92 4.72 -11.27
N LYS A 22 -11.01 4.26 -12.52
CA LYS A 22 -10.82 2.84 -12.85
C LYS A 22 -9.37 2.41 -12.65
N VAL A 23 -9.18 1.22 -12.10
CA VAL A 23 -7.86 0.59 -11.99
C VAL A 23 -7.63 -0.29 -13.22
N ALA A 24 -6.56 -0.01 -13.95
CA ALA A 24 -6.15 -0.71 -15.18
C ALA A 24 -7.24 -0.82 -16.26
N ASP A 25 -8.21 0.10 -16.29
CA ASP A 25 -9.43 0.05 -17.12
C ASP A 25 -10.27 -1.24 -16.96
N ARG A 26 -10.03 -2.03 -15.91
CA ARG A 26 -10.59 -3.38 -15.72
C ARG A 26 -11.34 -3.58 -14.42
N PHE A 27 -11.16 -2.67 -13.47
CA PHE A 27 -11.86 -2.69 -12.20
C PHE A 27 -12.34 -1.28 -11.88
N THR A 28 -13.57 -1.17 -11.41
CA THR A 28 -14.14 0.10 -10.96
C THR A 28 -14.30 0.00 -9.45
N PRO A 29 -13.46 0.71 -8.67
CA PRO A 29 -13.64 0.80 -7.23
C PRO A 29 -15.03 1.34 -6.90
N LEU A 30 -15.57 0.90 -5.78
CA LEU A 30 -16.84 1.39 -5.24
C LEU A 30 -16.61 2.30 -4.03
N THR A 31 -15.37 2.43 -3.59
CA THR A 31 -14.95 3.30 -2.50
C THR A 31 -13.69 4.09 -2.88
N SER A 32 -13.45 5.19 -2.17
CA SER A 32 -12.26 6.01 -2.40
C SER A 32 -10.99 5.31 -1.88
N VAL A 33 -10.06 5.01 -2.79
CA VAL A 33 -8.78 4.35 -2.48
C VAL A 33 -7.56 5.14 -2.95
N THR A 34 -7.75 6.41 -3.29
CA THR A 34 -6.69 7.30 -3.82
C THR A 34 -5.52 7.47 -2.84
N ASP A 35 -5.80 7.62 -1.55
CA ASP A 35 -4.76 7.67 -0.51
C ASP A 35 -4.06 6.31 -0.32
N HIS A 36 -4.78 5.21 -0.50
CA HIS A 36 -4.22 3.85 -0.42
C HIS A 36 -3.25 3.59 -1.57
N SER A 37 -3.66 3.91 -2.81
CA SER A 37 -2.80 3.74 -3.98
C SER A 37 -1.50 4.55 -3.88
N ALA A 38 -1.48 5.65 -3.14
CA ALA A 38 -0.29 6.50 -2.98
C ALA A 38 0.92 5.79 -2.33
N VAL A 39 0.75 4.64 -1.66
CA VAL A 39 1.90 3.84 -1.18
C VAL A 39 2.79 3.37 -2.33
N SER A 40 2.25 3.15 -3.52
CA SER A 40 3.09 2.78 -4.67
C SER A 40 3.98 3.93 -5.14
N VAL A 41 3.63 5.19 -4.81
CA VAL A 41 4.51 6.34 -5.05
C VAL A 41 5.71 6.29 -4.09
N ASP A 42 5.51 5.88 -2.83
CA ASP A 42 6.63 5.61 -1.91
C ASP A 42 7.54 4.50 -2.47
N GLN A 43 6.98 3.47 -3.12
CA GLN A 43 7.78 2.45 -3.81
C GLN A 43 8.57 3.03 -5.01
N THR A 44 8.00 3.97 -5.78
CA THR A 44 8.74 4.68 -6.84
C THR A 44 9.92 5.44 -6.27
N VAL A 45 9.68 6.26 -5.23
CA VAL A 45 10.72 7.09 -4.60
C VAL A 45 11.79 6.19 -3.97
N PHE A 46 11.39 5.12 -3.27
CA PHE A 46 12.30 4.13 -2.70
C PHE A 46 13.24 3.53 -3.75
N LYS A 47 12.69 3.11 -4.90
CA LYS A 47 13.49 2.59 -6.02
C LYS A 47 14.43 3.64 -6.60
N ALA A 48 13.99 4.90 -6.68
CA ALA A 48 14.80 6.01 -7.19
C ALA A 48 16.00 6.29 -6.27
N GLN A 49 15.79 6.28 -4.96
CA GLN A 49 16.88 6.45 -3.99
C GLN A 49 17.94 5.34 -4.09
N LEU A 50 17.59 4.14 -4.53
CA LEU A 50 18.55 3.04 -4.68
C LEU A 50 19.38 3.08 -5.98
N GLN A 51 19.13 4.03 -6.90
CA GLN A 51 19.80 4.08 -8.21
C GLN A 51 21.29 4.40 -8.11
N ASP A 52 21.70 5.23 -7.15
CA ASP A 52 23.09 5.68 -7.02
C ASP A 52 24.00 4.61 -6.40
N MET A 53 23.44 3.56 -5.79
CA MET A 53 24.19 2.42 -5.23
C MET A 53 25.30 2.82 -4.25
N THR A 54 25.03 3.81 -3.39
CA THR A 54 25.92 4.24 -2.30
C THR A 54 25.31 4.02 -0.93
N GLN A 55 26.12 4.03 0.12
CA GLN A 55 25.64 3.95 1.50
C GLN A 55 24.62 5.06 1.84
N MET A 56 24.84 6.29 1.34
CA MET A 56 23.90 7.40 1.56
C MET A 56 22.58 7.16 0.84
N SER A 57 22.63 6.64 -0.39
CA SER A 57 21.45 6.32 -1.19
C SER A 57 20.59 5.23 -0.53
N PHE A 58 21.24 4.23 0.09
CA PHE A 58 20.58 3.19 0.87
C PHE A 58 19.98 3.73 2.19
N ALA A 59 20.67 4.65 2.87
CA ALA A 59 20.11 5.32 4.05
C ALA A 59 18.88 6.18 3.70
N ALA A 60 18.91 6.88 2.57
CA ALA A 60 17.76 7.63 2.06
C ALA A 60 16.59 6.71 1.68
N ALA A 61 16.86 5.59 0.99
CA ALA A 61 15.86 4.58 0.69
C ALA A 61 15.25 3.98 1.96
N LYS A 62 16.08 3.67 2.97
CA LYS A 62 15.63 3.20 4.27
C LYS A 62 14.69 4.19 4.95
N LYS A 63 14.95 5.50 4.82
CA LYS A 63 14.06 6.53 5.34
C LYS A 63 12.67 6.47 4.68
N VAL A 64 12.61 6.38 3.35
CA VAL A 64 11.34 6.23 2.61
C VAL A 64 10.62 4.93 2.99
N TYR A 65 11.36 3.83 3.17
CA TYR A 65 10.80 2.54 3.56
C TYR A 65 10.11 2.57 4.94
N VAL A 66 10.78 3.15 5.92
CA VAL A 66 10.33 3.22 7.32
C VAL A 66 9.24 4.27 7.50
N GLU A 67 9.48 5.48 7.01
CA GLU A 67 8.68 6.67 7.32
C GLU A 67 7.64 7.00 6.25
N GLY A 68 7.71 6.40 5.05
CA GLY A 68 6.80 6.70 3.94
C GLY A 68 6.83 8.18 3.54
N GLY A 69 5.78 8.65 2.87
CA GLY A 69 5.69 10.07 2.52
C GLY A 69 4.45 10.49 1.77
N ASN A 70 3.87 9.57 1.01
CA ASN A 70 2.78 9.88 0.09
C ASN A 70 1.40 9.46 0.59
N SER A 71 1.30 8.73 1.70
CA SER A 71 0.05 8.05 2.09
C SER A 71 -0.22 8.21 3.59
N LYS A 72 -1.48 8.49 3.98
CA LYS A 72 -1.90 8.69 5.38
C LYS A 72 -0.99 9.69 6.13
N SER A 73 -0.83 10.90 5.59
CA SER A 73 -0.02 11.97 6.20
C SER A 73 -0.70 12.56 7.44
N VAL A 74 0.08 12.74 8.51
CA VAL A 74 -0.37 13.17 9.84
C VAL A 74 0.59 14.22 10.40
N ALA A 75 0.04 15.33 10.89
CA ALA A 75 0.75 16.32 11.68
C ALA A 75 0.64 16.00 13.17
N ALA A 76 1.77 15.84 13.87
CA ALA A 76 1.83 15.83 15.34
C ALA A 76 2.08 17.26 15.84
N VAL A 77 1.01 17.97 16.21
CA VAL A 77 1.10 19.35 16.68
C VAL A 77 1.19 19.42 18.21
N GLN A 78 1.87 20.46 18.70
CA GLN A 78 1.94 20.80 20.12
C GLN A 78 0.95 21.92 20.43
N VAL A 79 -0.11 21.59 21.17
CA VAL A 79 -1.15 22.54 21.60
C VAL A 79 -0.61 23.43 22.72
N THR A 80 -0.75 24.75 22.54
CA THR A 80 -0.32 25.74 23.53
C THR A 80 -1.35 25.86 24.63
N GLY A 81 -0.98 25.50 25.86
CA GLY A 81 -1.87 25.61 27.04
C GLY A 81 -2.79 24.42 27.26
N GLY A 82 -2.68 23.35 26.45
CA GLY A 82 -3.49 22.14 26.54
C GLY A 82 -4.80 22.21 25.75
N LEU A 83 -5.37 21.05 25.43
CA LEU A 83 -6.66 20.95 24.76
C LEU A 83 -7.78 21.50 25.67
N PRO A 84 -8.73 22.28 25.12
CA PRO A 84 -9.82 22.87 25.90
C PRO A 84 -10.94 21.88 26.27
N SER A 85 -10.96 20.70 25.65
CA SER A 85 -11.90 19.61 25.90
C SER A 85 -11.35 18.32 25.28
N ASP A 86 -11.96 17.20 25.62
CA ASP A 86 -11.69 15.92 24.94
C ASP A 86 -11.90 16.03 23.42
N VAL A 87 -11.05 15.36 22.67
CA VAL A 87 -11.11 15.23 21.21
C VAL A 87 -11.26 13.75 20.88
N ALA A 88 -12.40 13.38 20.30
CA ALA A 88 -12.59 12.00 19.81
C ALA A 88 -11.81 11.78 18.50
N ALA A 89 -11.35 10.55 18.27
CA ALA A 89 -10.83 10.16 16.96
C ALA A 89 -11.88 10.44 15.87
N ASN A 90 -11.41 10.83 14.68
CA ASN A 90 -12.24 11.28 13.57
C ASN A 90 -12.95 12.63 13.74
N SER A 91 -12.72 13.36 14.84
CA SER A 91 -13.18 14.75 14.96
C SER A 91 -12.54 15.61 13.87
N LYS A 92 -13.34 16.44 13.20
CA LYS A 92 -12.89 17.28 12.10
C LYS A 92 -12.37 18.63 12.60
N PHE A 93 -11.33 19.11 11.94
CA PHE A 93 -10.72 20.40 12.23
C PHE A 93 -10.52 21.19 10.94
N THR A 94 -10.63 22.50 11.05
CA THR A 94 -10.15 23.44 10.03
C THR A 94 -8.89 24.13 10.55
N GLY A 95 -7.83 24.11 9.74
CA GLY A 95 -6.59 24.84 9.98
C GLY A 95 -6.20 25.66 8.75
N ARG A 96 -5.06 26.35 8.81
CA ARG A 96 -4.52 27.13 7.69
C ARG A 96 -3.28 26.44 7.10
N GLY A 97 -3.32 26.24 5.78
CA GLY A 97 -2.20 25.74 5.00
C GLY A 97 -1.11 26.80 4.80
N THR A 98 0.11 26.37 4.45
CA THR A 98 1.23 27.31 4.17
C THR A 98 1.00 28.20 2.95
N ASP A 99 0.08 27.83 2.06
CA ASP A 99 -0.41 28.65 0.95
C ASP A 99 -1.49 29.66 1.34
N GLY A 100 -1.90 29.68 2.60
CA GLY A 100 -2.98 30.52 3.11
C GLY A 100 -4.39 29.98 2.87
N SER A 101 -4.54 28.82 2.24
CA SER A 101 -5.83 28.13 2.12
C SER A 101 -6.30 27.60 3.48
N ASP A 102 -7.60 27.38 3.60
CA ASP A 102 -8.16 26.62 4.73
C ASP A 102 -8.08 25.13 4.38
N ILE A 103 -7.54 24.32 5.28
CA ILE A 103 -7.39 22.88 5.09
C ILE A 103 -8.20 22.09 6.11
N THR A 104 -8.84 21.03 5.64
CA THR A 104 -9.58 20.10 6.50
C THR A 104 -8.65 19.01 7.03
N LEU A 105 -8.71 18.80 8.33
CA LEU A 105 -7.97 17.78 9.05
C LEU A 105 -8.92 16.93 9.88
N THR A 106 -8.41 15.80 10.35
CA THR A 106 -9.17 14.89 11.19
C THR A 106 -8.28 14.36 12.31
N ALA A 107 -8.75 14.39 13.55
CA ALA A 107 -8.03 13.80 14.67
C ALA A 107 -7.74 12.33 14.38
N TYR A 108 -6.46 11.98 14.31
CA TYR A 108 -6.02 10.64 13.94
C TYR A 108 -6.27 9.65 15.09
N THR A 109 -5.99 10.09 16.31
CA THR A 109 -6.32 9.40 17.57
C THR A 109 -7.18 10.31 18.44
N SER A 110 -7.82 9.74 19.45
CA SER A 110 -8.41 10.54 20.52
C SER A 110 -7.32 11.23 21.36
N ALA A 111 -7.67 12.34 21.98
CA ALA A 111 -6.86 13.06 22.97
C ALA A 111 -7.76 13.62 24.06
N GLU A 112 -7.25 13.77 25.27
CA GLU A 112 -8.02 14.18 26.45
C GLU A 112 -7.86 15.69 26.70
N GLU A 113 -8.80 16.28 27.44
CA GLU A 113 -8.67 17.67 27.92
C GLU A 113 -7.32 17.89 28.62
N ASN A 114 -6.70 19.04 28.36
CA ASN A 114 -5.36 19.44 28.83
C ASN A 114 -4.17 18.72 28.17
N ASP A 115 -4.38 17.73 27.29
CA ASP A 115 -3.29 17.16 26.52
C ASP A 115 -2.61 18.23 25.66
N VAL A 116 -1.29 18.15 25.56
CA VAL A 116 -0.48 19.07 24.75
C VAL A 116 -0.14 18.50 23.37
N GLY A 117 -0.35 17.20 23.14
CA GLY A 117 -0.12 16.56 21.85
C GLY A 117 -1.43 16.30 21.11
N LEU A 118 -1.51 16.67 19.84
CA LEU A 118 -2.65 16.35 18.99
C LEU A 118 -2.15 15.86 17.62
N GLN A 119 -2.65 14.71 17.17
CA GLN A 119 -2.32 14.14 15.86
C GLN A 119 -3.46 14.37 14.87
N LEU A 120 -3.16 15.01 13.75
CA LEU A 120 -4.13 15.45 12.77
C LEU A 120 -3.79 14.89 11.39
N LYS A 121 -4.64 14.00 10.89
CA LYS A 121 -4.55 13.48 9.53
C LYS A 121 -5.01 14.54 8.54
N TYR A 122 -4.22 14.79 7.50
CA TYR A 122 -4.61 15.67 6.40
C TYR A 122 -5.74 15.07 5.57
N GLY A 123 -6.67 15.90 5.12
CA GLY A 123 -7.67 15.50 4.13
C GLY A 123 -7.02 15.09 2.81
N THR A 124 -7.66 14.14 2.13
CA THR A 124 -7.21 13.60 0.83
C THR A 124 -8.28 13.83 -0.23
N SER A 125 -7.85 14.14 -1.45
CA SER A 125 -8.72 14.24 -2.62
C SER A 125 -8.93 12.87 -3.27
N GLU A 126 -10.06 12.70 -3.96
CA GLU A 126 -10.33 11.52 -4.77
C GLU A 126 -9.56 11.54 -6.11
N VAL A 127 -9.04 12.71 -6.50
CA VAL A 127 -8.24 12.87 -7.73
C VAL A 127 -6.81 12.44 -7.47
N THR A 128 -6.36 11.37 -8.15
CA THR A 128 -5.02 10.78 -7.96
C THR A 128 -3.87 11.76 -8.15
N ALA A 129 -3.97 12.69 -9.11
CA ALA A 129 -2.91 13.67 -9.37
C ALA A 129 -2.70 14.67 -8.20
N ASP A 130 -3.76 14.96 -7.46
CA ASP A 130 -3.80 15.96 -6.39
C ASP A 130 -4.29 15.34 -5.07
N HIS A 131 -3.99 14.05 -4.85
CA HIS A 131 -4.59 13.27 -3.78
C HIS A 131 -4.25 13.81 -2.39
N LEU A 132 -3.06 14.40 -2.24
CA LEU A 132 -2.55 14.90 -0.96
C LEU A 132 -1.53 16.02 -1.16
N ASP A 133 -1.81 17.18 -0.54
CA ASP A 133 -0.97 18.36 -0.67
C ASP A 133 0.16 18.47 0.35
N CYS A 134 0.05 17.81 1.51
CA CYS A 134 1.11 17.75 2.51
C CYS A 134 1.82 16.39 2.50
N ARG A 135 3.03 16.36 1.94
CA ARG A 135 3.87 15.16 1.77
C ARG A 135 5.29 15.46 2.23
N VAL A 136 5.66 14.92 3.39
CA VAL A 136 6.95 15.18 4.04
C VAL A 136 7.64 13.86 4.38
N GLY A 137 7.39 13.32 5.58
CA GLY A 137 7.87 12.01 6.03
C GLY A 137 9.33 11.72 5.67
N GLY A 138 9.54 10.51 5.18
CA GLY A 138 10.83 9.99 4.72
C GLY A 138 11.29 10.49 3.35
N LEU A 139 10.55 11.38 2.70
CA LEU A 139 10.86 11.80 1.32
C LEU A 139 12.15 12.62 1.24
N PRO A 140 12.92 12.46 0.14
CA PRO A 140 13.96 13.39 -0.25
C PRO A 140 13.42 14.82 -0.34
N VAL A 141 14.24 15.82 -0.04
CA VAL A 141 13.81 17.22 -0.01
C VAL A 141 13.18 17.67 -1.34
N SER A 142 13.68 17.17 -2.47
CA SER A 142 13.15 17.46 -3.82
C SER A 142 11.72 16.96 -4.05
N ASP A 143 11.30 15.94 -3.31
CA ASP A 143 10.05 15.21 -3.55
C ASP A 143 8.96 15.64 -2.54
N ARG A 144 9.32 16.44 -1.54
CA ARG A 144 8.39 16.94 -0.52
C ARG A 144 7.43 17.97 -1.12
N LYS A 145 6.16 17.88 -0.73
CA LYS A 145 5.14 18.91 -0.99
C LYS A 145 4.74 19.53 0.35
N ILE A 146 5.18 20.77 0.59
CA ILE A 146 4.95 21.48 1.86
C ILE A 146 3.79 22.48 1.78
N ILE A 147 3.39 22.86 0.56
CA ILE A 147 2.44 23.96 0.30
C ILE A 147 1.08 23.72 0.98
N GLY A 148 0.57 22.48 0.99
CA GLY A 148 -0.69 22.15 1.68
C GLY A 148 -0.53 21.64 3.11
N CYS A 149 0.66 21.74 3.70
CA CYS A 149 0.84 21.42 5.12
C CYS A 149 0.33 22.57 6.00
N LEU A 150 0.02 22.26 7.27
CA LEU A 150 -0.29 23.28 8.27
C LEU A 150 0.87 24.29 8.41
N VAL A 151 0.57 25.57 8.65
CA VAL A 151 1.57 26.56 9.05
C VAL A 151 2.25 26.15 10.37
N ASN A 152 3.55 26.46 10.55
CA ASN A 152 4.32 26.04 11.74
C ASN A 152 3.68 26.48 13.08
N GLU A 153 3.04 27.64 13.10
CA GLU A 153 2.28 28.12 14.25
C GLU A 153 0.95 28.67 13.77
N GLY A 154 -0.14 28.29 14.43
CA GLY A 154 -1.46 28.70 13.98
C GLY A 154 -2.56 28.34 14.97
N THR A 155 -3.79 28.43 14.49
CA THR A 155 -4.98 28.01 15.23
C THR A 155 -5.73 26.94 14.46
N LEU A 156 -6.38 26.05 15.19
CA LEU A 156 -7.29 25.04 14.68
C LEU A 156 -8.69 25.33 15.24
N ILE A 157 -9.70 25.15 14.41
CA ILE A 157 -11.10 25.18 14.84
C ILE A 157 -11.66 23.76 14.70
N MET A 158 -12.13 23.19 15.80
CA MET A 158 -12.84 21.91 15.77
C MET A 158 -14.28 22.12 15.29
N ASP A 159 -14.77 21.26 14.39
CA ASP A 159 -16.15 21.34 13.90
C ASP A 159 -17.16 21.30 15.06
N GLY A 160 -18.07 22.27 15.09
CA GLY A 160 -19.05 22.42 16.17
C GLY A 160 -18.54 23.17 17.42
N SER A 161 -17.27 23.59 17.44
CA SER A 161 -16.69 24.48 18.46
C SER A 161 -16.34 25.84 17.87
N SER A 162 -16.45 26.89 18.67
CA SER A 162 -15.94 28.23 18.35
C SER A 162 -14.63 28.56 19.06
N THR A 163 -14.10 27.64 19.87
CA THR A 163 -12.89 27.86 20.67
C THR A 163 -11.65 27.55 19.83
N PRO A 164 -10.79 28.54 19.53
CA PRO A 164 -9.56 28.28 18.78
C PRO A 164 -8.53 27.53 19.61
N ILE A 165 -7.91 26.53 19.01
CA ILE A 165 -6.81 25.75 19.61
C ILE A 165 -5.50 26.24 18.97
N THR A 166 -4.68 26.93 19.75
CA THR A 166 -3.37 27.40 19.29
C THR A 166 -2.36 26.27 19.32
N TYR A 167 -1.59 26.09 18.26
CA TYR A 167 -0.57 25.05 18.18
C TYR A 167 0.76 25.56 17.61
N LYS A 168 1.80 24.76 17.83
CA LYS A 168 3.11 24.88 17.18
C LYS A 168 3.61 23.51 16.76
N TYR A 169 4.36 23.44 15.66
CA TYR A 169 5.08 22.24 15.22
C TYR A 169 6.17 22.60 14.20
N ASP A 170 7.10 21.67 13.96
CA ASP A 170 8.04 21.75 12.84
C ASP A 170 7.47 20.99 11.65
N LEU A 171 7.15 21.71 10.57
CA LEU A 171 6.58 21.12 9.35
C LEU A 171 7.45 20.01 8.75
N THR A 172 8.77 20.08 8.89
CA THR A 172 9.69 19.11 8.28
C THR A 172 10.00 17.90 9.15
N GLU A 173 9.76 18.00 10.46
CA GLU A 173 10.07 16.94 11.44
C GLU A 173 8.82 16.31 12.06
N ASN A 174 7.70 17.03 12.12
CA ASN A 174 6.49 16.59 12.82
C ASN A 174 5.35 16.18 11.88
N ASN A 175 5.59 16.13 10.57
CA ASN A 175 4.72 15.48 9.60
C ASN A 175 5.25 14.07 9.30
N PHE A 176 4.47 13.04 9.65
CA PHE A 176 4.80 11.63 9.46
C PHE A 176 3.66 10.90 8.74
N ASN A 177 3.90 9.65 8.33
CA ASN A 177 2.96 8.86 7.56
C ASN A 177 2.64 7.53 8.27
N GLU A 178 1.35 7.18 8.32
CA GLU A 178 0.89 5.97 9.03
C GLU A 178 0.77 4.72 8.15
N ARG A 179 0.79 4.92 6.82
CA ARG A 179 0.88 3.85 5.84
C ARG A 179 2.23 3.93 5.16
N THR A 180 3.10 2.99 5.49
CA THR A 180 4.47 2.91 4.95
C THR A 180 4.71 1.50 4.41
N LEU A 181 5.69 1.36 3.51
CA LEU A 181 6.09 0.06 2.96
C LEU A 181 6.56 -0.90 4.06
N GLN A 182 7.23 -0.39 5.10
CA GLN A 182 7.61 -1.17 6.27
C GLN A 182 6.40 -1.58 7.10
N GLY A 183 5.43 -0.69 7.27
CA GLY A 183 4.22 -0.92 8.08
C GLY A 183 3.45 -2.18 7.66
N PHE A 184 3.48 -2.52 6.36
CA PHE A 184 2.88 -3.75 5.83
C PHE A 184 3.51 -5.04 6.38
N SER A 185 4.75 -4.98 6.87
CA SER A 185 5.48 -6.13 7.43
C SER A 185 5.67 -6.07 8.94
N THR A 186 5.68 -4.88 9.54
CA THR A 186 5.89 -4.73 10.99
C THR A 186 4.59 -4.76 11.80
N LYS A 187 3.46 -4.39 11.20
CA LYS A 187 2.13 -4.42 11.86
C LYS A 187 1.44 -5.80 11.77
N THR A 188 2.09 -6.82 11.18
CA THR A 188 1.51 -8.13 10.81
C THR A 188 0.98 -8.94 11.99
N ASN A 189 1.54 -8.79 13.20
CA ASN A 189 1.04 -9.57 14.34
C ASN A 189 -0.43 -9.29 14.64
N LYS A 190 -0.88 -8.06 14.39
CA LYS A 190 -2.27 -7.65 14.51
C LYS A 190 -2.99 -7.74 13.16
N SER A 191 -2.42 -7.19 12.08
CA SER A 191 -3.14 -7.04 10.81
C SER A 191 -3.37 -8.33 10.03
N MET A 192 -2.60 -9.40 10.31
CA MET A 192 -2.72 -10.70 9.63
C MET A 192 -3.58 -11.70 10.40
N ARG A 193 -4.42 -11.21 11.33
CA ARG A 193 -5.30 -12.01 12.17
C ARG A 193 -6.73 -11.45 12.09
N PRO A 194 -7.76 -12.30 12.13
CA PRO A 194 -9.14 -11.85 12.19
C PRO A 194 -9.37 -10.90 13.37
N ASN A 195 -9.85 -9.68 13.11
CA ASN A 195 -10.09 -8.65 14.14
C ASN A 195 -8.88 -8.34 15.04
N GLY A 196 -7.65 -8.64 14.61
CA GLY A 196 -6.45 -8.44 15.42
C GLY A 196 -6.16 -9.53 16.45
N GLY A 197 -6.87 -10.66 16.43
CA GLY A 197 -6.70 -11.78 17.36
C GLY A 197 -6.97 -13.15 16.71
N GLY A 198 -6.74 -14.25 17.46
CA GLY A 198 -6.86 -15.61 16.91
C GLY A 198 -5.64 -16.04 16.06
N PRO A 199 -5.70 -17.17 15.32
CA PRO A 199 -4.60 -17.62 14.46
C PRO A 199 -4.35 -16.65 13.29
N TYR A 200 -3.18 -16.74 12.66
CA TYR A 200 -2.91 -16.00 11.43
C TYR A 200 -3.77 -16.52 10.27
N PHE A 201 -4.03 -15.66 9.28
CA PHE A 201 -4.63 -16.09 8.02
C PHE A 201 -3.79 -17.19 7.37
N LYS A 202 -4.46 -18.17 6.76
CA LYS A 202 -3.86 -19.44 6.31
C LYS A 202 -2.58 -19.24 5.49
N ILE A 203 -2.62 -18.39 4.46
CA ILE A 203 -1.44 -18.14 3.60
C ILE A 203 -0.32 -17.47 4.40
N PHE A 204 -0.62 -16.51 5.27
CA PHE A 204 0.40 -15.85 6.09
C PHE A 204 1.03 -16.82 7.10
N GLN A 205 0.23 -17.73 7.69
CA GLN A 205 0.71 -18.76 8.60
C GLN A 205 1.77 -19.64 7.93
N ASP A 206 1.58 -20.02 6.65
CA ASP A 206 2.59 -20.80 5.91
C ASP A 206 3.95 -20.07 5.85
N PHE A 207 3.94 -18.74 5.67
CA PHE A 207 5.15 -17.92 5.66
C PHE A 207 5.77 -17.80 7.05
N VAL A 208 4.96 -17.65 8.10
CA VAL A 208 5.43 -17.63 9.49
C VAL A 208 6.08 -18.96 9.86
N ASP A 209 5.46 -20.08 9.50
CA ASP A 209 5.97 -21.43 9.79
C ASP A 209 7.29 -21.68 9.06
N TYR A 210 7.39 -21.23 7.81
CA TYR A 210 8.61 -21.39 7.03
C TYR A 210 9.76 -20.53 7.57
N TYR A 211 9.52 -19.23 7.76
CA TYR A 211 10.57 -18.29 8.16
C TYR A 211 10.82 -18.26 9.67
N GLY A 212 9.93 -18.81 10.49
CA GLY A 212 9.99 -18.78 11.95
C GLY A 212 9.61 -17.43 12.58
N THR A 213 9.13 -16.46 11.79
CA THR A 213 8.75 -15.13 12.29
C THR A 213 7.73 -14.45 11.39
N ASN A 214 6.81 -13.68 11.98
CA ASN A 214 5.87 -12.80 11.27
C ASN A 214 6.51 -11.52 10.72
N LEU A 215 7.78 -11.27 11.03
CA LEU A 215 8.55 -10.11 10.57
C LEU A 215 9.50 -10.46 9.42
N TYR A 216 9.36 -11.65 8.80
CA TYR A 216 10.33 -12.17 7.81
C TYR A 216 10.63 -11.17 6.69
N ALA A 217 9.60 -10.53 6.15
CA ALA A 217 9.72 -9.65 5.00
C ALA A 217 10.48 -8.37 5.36
N ASP A 218 10.18 -7.77 6.53
CA ASP A 218 10.92 -6.61 7.04
C ASP A 218 12.39 -6.97 7.33
N LYS A 219 12.64 -8.11 7.97
CA LYS A 219 14.01 -8.58 8.22
C LYS A 219 14.82 -8.72 6.94
N ILE A 220 14.25 -9.27 5.88
CA ILE A 220 14.92 -9.43 4.57
C ILE A 220 15.20 -8.06 3.94
N VAL A 221 14.22 -7.16 3.91
CA VAL A 221 14.39 -5.82 3.32
C VAL A 221 15.41 -4.99 4.09
N MET A 222 15.33 -4.99 5.43
CA MET A 222 16.27 -4.28 6.30
C MET A 222 17.67 -4.84 6.18
N ALA A 223 17.83 -6.16 6.10
CA ALA A 223 19.13 -6.79 5.85
C ALA A 223 19.73 -6.35 4.51
N ALA A 224 18.92 -6.27 3.45
CA ALA A 224 19.36 -5.72 2.17
C ALA A 224 19.77 -4.24 2.28
N LEU A 225 19.00 -3.43 3.00
CA LEU A 225 19.28 -2.00 3.19
C LEU A 225 20.53 -1.75 4.05
N ASP A 226 20.75 -2.55 5.07
CA ASP A 226 21.86 -2.41 6.01
C ASP A 226 23.13 -3.17 5.56
N GLY A 227 23.00 -4.11 4.62
CA GLY A 227 24.11 -4.91 4.12
C GLY A 227 24.51 -5.97 5.12
N THR A 228 23.52 -6.63 5.71
CA THR A 228 23.67 -7.66 6.74
C THR A 228 23.01 -8.97 6.30
N ASP A 229 23.24 -10.02 7.08
CA ASP A 229 22.58 -11.32 6.90
C ASP A 229 21.26 -11.39 7.70
N THR A 230 20.51 -12.47 7.53
CA THR A 230 19.23 -12.79 8.17
C THR A 230 19.32 -14.03 9.08
N PRO A 231 20.19 -14.04 10.11
CA PRO A 231 20.46 -15.23 10.93
C PRO A 231 19.25 -15.71 11.76
N ASP A 232 18.28 -14.84 11.99
CA ASP A 232 17.09 -15.13 12.79
C ASP A 232 15.96 -15.83 12.01
N LEU A 233 16.13 -16.05 10.70
CA LEU A 233 15.15 -16.80 9.91
C LEU A 233 15.39 -18.29 10.09
N ALA A 234 14.33 -19.03 10.44
CA ALA A 234 14.40 -20.48 10.65
C ALA A 234 14.75 -21.22 9.35
N MET A 235 14.14 -20.83 8.24
CA MET A 235 14.46 -21.29 6.88
C MET A 235 14.49 -20.10 5.91
N GLY A 236 15.06 -20.32 4.72
CA GLY A 236 15.14 -19.29 3.70
C GLY A 236 16.09 -18.12 4.04
N ARG A 237 17.07 -18.33 4.93
CA ARG A 237 18.15 -17.38 5.17
C ARG A 237 18.84 -17.04 3.86
N VAL A 238 18.97 -15.75 3.59
CA VAL A 238 19.74 -15.21 2.47
C VAL A 238 20.84 -14.36 3.07
N ASP A 239 22.10 -14.73 2.84
CA ASP A 239 23.24 -13.91 3.24
C ASP A 239 23.38 -12.73 2.28
N ILE A 240 22.80 -11.60 2.68
CA ILE A 240 22.80 -10.34 1.93
C ILE A 240 23.86 -9.39 2.52
N SER A 241 24.81 -9.94 3.30
CA SER A 241 25.86 -9.14 3.88
C SER A 241 26.74 -8.50 2.80
N SER A 242 27.27 -7.31 3.09
CA SER A 242 28.15 -6.59 2.16
C SER A 242 29.44 -7.34 1.80
N ASN A 243 29.79 -8.39 2.57
CA ASN A 243 30.90 -9.30 2.28
C ASN A 243 30.53 -10.41 1.30
N ASN A 244 29.25 -10.67 1.07
CA ASN A 244 28.76 -11.73 0.18
C ASN A 244 28.14 -11.18 -1.12
N ILE A 245 27.41 -10.06 -1.05
CA ILE A 245 26.75 -9.46 -2.22
C ILE A 245 26.85 -7.93 -2.20
N GLY A 246 27.35 -7.34 -3.29
CA GLY A 246 27.49 -5.91 -3.47
C GLY A 246 26.16 -5.18 -3.68
N PHE A 247 26.25 -3.87 -3.94
CA PHE A 247 25.08 -3.01 -4.06
C PHE A 247 24.11 -3.47 -5.15
N ASP A 248 24.61 -3.98 -6.29
CA ASP A 248 23.76 -4.42 -7.41
C ASP A 248 22.73 -5.48 -6.98
N GLY A 249 23.18 -6.49 -6.21
CA GLY A 249 22.29 -7.52 -5.72
C GLY A 249 21.39 -7.05 -4.58
N ARG A 250 21.96 -6.28 -3.64
CA ARG A 250 21.21 -5.73 -2.49
C ARG A 250 20.07 -4.81 -2.92
N VAL A 251 20.30 -3.97 -3.93
CA VAL A 251 19.28 -3.11 -4.54
C VAL A 251 18.09 -3.94 -5.00
N GLU A 252 18.33 -5.07 -5.67
CA GLU A 252 17.26 -5.90 -6.19
C GLU A 252 16.49 -6.64 -5.10
N VAL A 253 17.18 -7.12 -4.06
CA VAL A 253 16.53 -7.71 -2.89
C VAL A 253 15.64 -6.68 -2.19
N ALA A 254 16.14 -5.47 -1.96
CA ALA A 254 15.38 -4.42 -1.29
C ALA A 254 14.13 -4.02 -2.10
N LYS A 255 14.28 -3.69 -3.39
CA LYS A 255 13.17 -3.24 -4.28
C LYS A 255 12.08 -4.27 -4.44
N LYS A 256 12.46 -5.53 -4.58
CA LYS A 256 11.51 -6.63 -4.81
C LYS A 256 10.97 -7.19 -3.51
N GLY A 257 11.73 -7.14 -2.43
CA GLY A 257 11.26 -7.50 -1.09
C GLY A 257 10.11 -6.61 -0.67
N THR A 258 10.26 -5.28 -0.80
CA THR A 258 9.17 -4.34 -0.51
C THR A 258 7.96 -4.57 -1.43
N ALA A 259 8.18 -4.74 -2.73
CA ALA A 259 7.08 -4.92 -3.67
C ALA A 259 6.35 -6.26 -3.51
N TYR A 260 7.07 -7.35 -3.24
CA TYR A 260 6.53 -8.71 -3.38
C TYR A 260 6.35 -9.46 -2.07
N LEU A 261 7.20 -9.23 -1.08
CA LEU A 261 7.04 -9.82 0.26
C LEU A 261 6.18 -8.93 1.15
N ASN A 262 6.46 -7.62 1.21
CA ASN A 262 5.66 -6.70 2.03
C ASN A 262 4.30 -6.43 1.38
N THR A 263 4.29 -5.70 0.27
CA THR A 263 3.04 -5.27 -0.38
C THR A 263 2.25 -6.46 -0.92
N GLY A 264 2.91 -7.50 -1.43
CA GLY A 264 2.24 -8.72 -1.87
C GLY A 264 1.45 -9.44 -0.79
N MET A 265 2.07 -9.61 0.37
CA MET A 265 1.36 -10.22 1.49
C MET A 265 0.24 -9.31 2.00
N TYR A 266 0.44 -8.00 1.92
CA TYR A 266 -0.59 -7.02 2.28
C TYR A 266 -1.79 -7.03 1.33
N VAL A 267 -1.61 -7.27 0.02
CA VAL A 267 -2.73 -7.53 -0.90
C VAL A 267 -3.58 -8.70 -0.39
N LEU A 268 -2.96 -9.82 -0.02
CA LEU A 268 -3.69 -10.97 0.49
C LEU A 268 -4.38 -10.68 1.83
N ARG A 269 -3.74 -9.89 2.71
CA ARG A 269 -4.35 -9.38 3.94
C ARG A 269 -5.66 -8.66 3.68
N GLU A 270 -5.66 -7.72 2.73
CA GLU A 270 -6.84 -6.92 2.41
C GLU A 270 -7.99 -7.80 1.87
N LEU A 271 -7.66 -8.85 1.11
CA LEU A 271 -8.67 -9.82 0.67
C LEU A 271 -9.26 -10.64 1.82
N TYR A 272 -8.45 -11.04 2.81
CA TYR A 272 -8.97 -11.70 4.02
C TYR A 272 -9.82 -10.75 4.87
N ASP A 273 -9.40 -9.50 5.02
CA ASP A 273 -10.15 -8.48 5.75
C ASP A 273 -11.51 -8.19 5.11
N ALA A 274 -11.58 -8.20 3.77
CA ALA A 274 -12.83 -8.11 3.04
C ALA A 274 -13.81 -9.24 3.41
N ILE A 275 -13.33 -10.46 3.63
CA ILE A 275 -14.17 -11.60 4.07
C ILE A 275 -14.61 -11.43 5.53
N ASP A 276 -13.70 -11.04 6.42
CA ASP A 276 -14.01 -10.82 7.84
C ASP A 276 -15.07 -9.71 8.00
N ASP A 277 -14.92 -8.61 7.27
CA ASP A 277 -15.89 -7.51 7.28
C ASP A 277 -17.22 -7.88 6.61
N CYS A 278 -17.18 -8.68 5.54
CA CYS A 278 -18.40 -9.19 4.91
C CYS A 278 -19.23 -10.01 5.91
N ASN A 279 -18.57 -10.90 6.66
CA ASN A 279 -19.23 -11.74 7.67
C ASN A 279 -19.79 -10.92 8.86
N ARG A 280 -19.31 -9.69 9.08
CA ARG A 280 -19.71 -8.84 10.21
C ARG A 280 -20.84 -7.87 9.88
N LEU A 281 -20.77 -7.22 8.73
CA LEU A 281 -21.54 -5.99 8.47
C LEU A 281 -22.49 -6.04 7.26
N CYS A 282 -22.25 -6.91 6.29
CA CYS A 282 -22.98 -6.82 5.02
C CYS A 282 -24.40 -7.41 5.12
N LYS A 283 -25.41 -6.54 5.01
CA LYS A 283 -26.80 -6.95 4.75
C LYS A 283 -27.03 -6.98 3.24
N PRO A 284 -27.69 -8.03 2.68
CA PRO A 284 -27.91 -8.13 1.24
C PRO A 284 -28.53 -6.86 0.64
N GLY A 285 -27.89 -6.28 -0.37
CA GLY A 285 -28.41 -5.14 -1.13
C GLY A 285 -28.02 -3.73 -0.64
N SER A 286 -27.14 -3.60 0.36
CA SER A 286 -26.67 -2.28 0.85
C SER A 286 -25.15 -2.15 1.01
N CYS A 287 -24.34 -3.04 0.40
CA CYS A 287 -22.92 -3.18 0.75
C CYS A 287 -21.93 -2.39 -0.11
N ASN A 288 -22.40 -1.45 -0.93
CA ASN A 288 -21.52 -0.76 -1.90
C ASN A 288 -20.54 0.24 -1.23
N ASP A 289 -20.86 0.75 -0.04
CA ASP A 289 -20.02 1.63 0.78
C ASP A 289 -19.53 0.94 2.08
N ASP A 290 -19.68 -0.38 2.18
CA ASP A 290 -19.31 -1.16 3.37
C ASP A 290 -17.80 -1.44 3.41
N SER A 291 -17.27 -1.66 4.63
CA SER A 291 -15.84 -1.88 4.85
C SER A 291 -15.27 -3.11 4.13
N ALA A 292 -16.11 -4.12 3.83
CA ALA A 292 -15.73 -5.29 3.04
C ALA A 292 -15.32 -4.94 1.61
N VAL A 293 -16.12 -4.11 0.94
CA VAL A 293 -15.84 -3.66 -0.44
C VAL A 293 -14.65 -2.71 -0.45
N HIS A 294 -14.52 -1.87 0.59
CA HIS A 294 -13.35 -1.00 0.75
C HIS A 294 -12.04 -1.80 0.81
N ALA A 295 -11.99 -2.85 1.64
CA ALA A 295 -10.80 -3.71 1.74
C ALA A 295 -10.47 -4.41 0.40
N LEU A 296 -11.47 -4.84 -0.37
CA LEU A 296 -11.21 -5.35 -1.73
C LEU A 296 -10.62 -4.26 -2.64
N ASP A 297 -11.20 -3.06 -2.66
CA ASP A 297 -10.70 -1.96 -3.48
C ASP A 297 -9.24 -1.59 -3.11
N GLU A 298 -8.90 -1.64 -1.81
CA GLU A 298 -7.53 -1.50 -1.31
C GLU A 298 -6.61 -2.59 -1.87
N ALA A 299 -7.01 -3.86 -1.83
CA ALA A 299 -6.26 -4.97 -2.39
C ALA A 299 -5.95 -4.77 -3.88
N VAL A 300 -6.93 -4.27 -4.65
CA VAL A 300 -6.78 -4.01 -6.10
C VAL A 300 -5.72 -2.94 -6.35
N VAL A 301 -5.75 -1.81 -5.63
CA VAL A 301 -4.75 -0.75 -5.83
C VAL A 301 -3.36 -1.15 -5.35
N PHE A 302 -3.25 -1.97 -4.29
CA PHE A 302 -1.96 -2.52 -3.86
C PHE A 302 -1.41 -3.60 -4.81
N TYR A 303 -2.26 -4.33 -5.51
CA TYR A 303 -1.82 -5.26 -6.56
C TYR A 303 -1.33 -4.52 -7.80
N HIS A 304 -2.09 -3.51 -8.23
CA HIS A 304 -1.82 -2.72 -9.43
C HIS A 304 -0.61 -1.81 -9.25
N GLY A 305 -0.63 -0.98 -8.20
CA GLY A 305 0.31 0.11 -7.97
C GLY A 305 0.24 1.22 -9.01
N THR A 306 1.20 2.11 -8.96
CA THR A 306 1.49 3.11 -9.98
C THR A 306 2.85 2.79 -10.62
N ASP A 307 3.01 3.09 -11.91
CA ASP A 307 4.31 3.16 -12.60
C ASP A 307 5.27 1.96 -12.49
N ASP A 308 4.84 0.76 -12.93
CA ASP A 308 5.75 -0.39 -13.13
C ASP A 308 6.41 -0.98 -11.86
N ASN A 309 5.74 -0.86 -10.70
CA ASN A 309 6.37 -1.07 -9.40
C ASN A 309 5.90 -2.28 -8.58
N LEU A 310 4.70 -2.82 -8.82
CA LEU A 310 4.08 -3.87 -7.98
C LEU A 310 3.78 -5.14 -8.78
N TYR A 311 2.88 -6.00 -8.28
CA TYR A 311 2.63 -7.33 -8.84
C TYR A 311 2.12 -7.29 -10.27
N HIS A 312 1.21 -6.36 -10.59
CA HIS A 312 0.69 -6.20 -11.95
C HIS A 312 1.82 -6.02 -12.96
N SER A 313 2.78 -5.16 -12.61
CA SER A 313 3.94 -4.83 -13.43
C SER A 313 4.92 -6.01 -13.53
N LEU A 314 5.10 -6.75 -12.43
CA LEU A 314 5.89 -7.98 -12.45
C LEU A 314 5.29 -8.99 -13.43
N ALA A 315 3.98 -9.24 -13.34
CA ALA A 315 3.28 -10.15 -14.24
C ALA A 315 3.40 -9.70 -15.70
N GLN A 316 3.30 -8.41 -15.98
CA GLN A 316 3.51 -7.86 -17.33
C GLN A 316 4.92 -8.13 -17.86
N LYS A 317 5.95 -7.93 -17.02
CA LYS A 317 7.35 -8.25 -17.39
C LYS A 317 7.56 -9.73 -17.65
N ARG A 318 7.01 -10.60 -16.80
CA ARG A 318 7.17 -12.05 -16.92
C ARG A 318 6.37 -12.62 -18.08
N CYS A 319 5.21 -12.05 -18.41
CA CYS A 319 4.45 -12.51 -19.57
C CYS A 319 5.26 -12.41 -20.85
N ALA A 320 6.00 -11.30 -21.04
CA ALA A 320 6.84 -11.09 -22.20
C ALA A 320 8.02 -12.08 -22.26
N ASN A 321 8.56 -12.48 -21.10
CA ASN A 321 9.65 -13.46 -21.04
C ASN A 321 9.18 -14.89 -21.31
N PHE A 322 7.95 -15.22 -20.92
CA PHE A 322 7.42 -16.59 -20.95
C PHE A 322 6.37 -16.84 -22.05
N GLY A 323 6.10 -15.86 -22.90
CA GLY A 323 5.12 -16.02 -23.98
C GLY A 323 3.67 -16.11 -23.50
N THR A 324 3.36 -15.54 -22.33
CA THR A 324 2.04 -15.67 -21.67
C THR A 324 1.24 -14.35 -21.66
N CYS A 325 1.62 -13.41 -22.52
CA CYS A 325 0.75 -12.27 -22.82
C CYS A 325 -0.31 -12.67 -23.85
N ASP A 326 -1.49 -12.04 -23.85
CA ASP A 326 -2.59 -12.39 -24.78
C ASP A 326 -2.18 -12.26 -26.28
N ASN A 327 -1.17 -11.44 -26.58
CA ASN A 327 -0.53 -11.34 -27.91
C ASN A 327 0.96 -11.76 -27.88
N LEU A 328 1.27 -12.80 -27.09
CA LEU A 328 2.57 -13.48 -26.88
C LEU A 328 3.73 -12.62 -26.35
N SER A 329 3.90 -11.35 -26.74
CA SER A 329 5.03 -10.49 -26.28
C SER A 329 4.68 -9.04 -25.97
N LYS A 330 3.52 -8.53 -26.42
CA LYS A 330 3.09 -7.13 -26.21
C LYS A 330 1.65 -6.99 -25.72
N GLY A 331 0.99 -8.11 -25.43
CA GLY A 331 -0.38 -8.12 -24.90
C GLY A 331 -0.43 -7.92 -23.40
N TYR A 332 -1.64 -7.87 -22.85
CA TYR A 332 -1.87 -7.89 -21.42
C TYR A 332 -1.45 -9.25 -20.84
N ALA A 333 -0.81 -9.29 -19.67
CA ALA A 333 -0.44 -10.55 -19.05
C ALA A 333 -1.67 -11.38 -18.71
N LYS A 334 -1.67 -12.68 -19.06
CA LYS A 334 -2.78 -13.58 -18.71
C LYS A 334 -3.02 -13.65 -17.19
N VAL A 335 -1.94 -13.58 -16.40
CA VAL A 335 -2.00 -13.46 -14.93
C VAL A 335 -2.82 -12.23 -14.52
N ASN A 336 -2.52 -11.06 -15.07
CA ASN A 336 -3.24 -9.83 -14.76
C ASN A 336 -4.73 -9.94 -15.14
N SER A 337 -5.03 -10.48 -16.34
CA SER A 337 -6.42 -10.72 -16.76
C SER A 337 -7.17 -11.57 -15.73
N ASN A 338 -6.59 -12.71 -15.34
CA ASN A 338 -7.22 -13.63 -14.39
C ASN A 338 -7.41 -13.02 -13.00
N VAL A 339 -6.44 -12.23 -12.52
CA VAL A 339 -6.55 -11.55 -11.22
C VAL A 339 -7.66 -10.51 -11.24
N PHE A 340 -7.75 -9.68 -12.29
CA PHE A 340 -8.84 -8.70 -12.40
C PHE A 340 -10.21 -9.35 -12.58
N ASP A 341 -10.31 -10.47 -13.31
CA ASP A 341 -11.55 -11.24 -13.39
C ASP A 341 -11.96 -11.76 -11.99
N SER A 342 -10.98 -12.21 -11.19
CA SER A 342 -11.20 -12.68 -9.83
C SER A 342 -11.61 -11.54 -8.89
N PHE A 343 -10.99 -10.35 -8.99
CA PHE A 343 -11.41 -9.17 -8.24
C PHE A 343 -12.85 -8.76 -8.54
N ASN A 344 -13.25 -8.70 -9.83
CA ASN A 344 -14.62 -8.37 -10.21
C ASN A 344 -15.63 -9.43 -9.70
N LYS A 345 -15.27 -10.71 -9.77
CA LYS A 345 -16.07 -11.82 -9.22
C LYS A 345 -16.22 -11.69 -7.70
N MET A 346 -15.14 -11.40 -6.99
CA MET A 346 -15.16 -11.17 -5.54
C MET A 346 -16.01 -9.96 -5.17
N GLN A 347 -15.86 -8.83 -5.87
CA GLN A 347 -16.68 -7.63 -5.66
C GLN A 347 -18.17 -7.95 -5.78
N SER A 348 -18.57 -8.68 -6.82
CA SER A 348 -19.97 -9.09 -7.03
C SER A 348 -20.51 -9.93 -5.86
N PHE A 349 -19.72 -10.86 -5.32
CA PHE A 349 -20.14 -11.65 -4.15
C PHE A 349 -20.21 -10.80 -2.88
N LEU A 350 -19.24 -9.92 -2.65
CA LEU A 350 -19.23 -9.03 -1.48
C LEU A 350 -20.44 -8.07 -1.50
N GLN A 351 -20.80 -7.49 -2.64
CA GLN A 351 -21.98 -6.62 -2.77
C GLN A 351 -23.29 -7.35 -2.47
N GLN A 352 -23.34 -8.67 -2.69
CA GLN A 352 -24.50 -9.52 -2.41
C GLN A 352 -24.48 -10.11 -0.99
N GLY A 353 -23.42 -9.87 -0.19
CA GLY A 353 -23.23 -10.49 1.12
C GLY A 353 -22.93 -11.99 1.05
N GLU A 354 -22.50 -12.49 -0.11
CA GLU A 354 -22.19 -13.91 -0.33
C GLU A 354 -20.75 -14.24 0.11
N CYS A 355 -20.40 -13.94 1.36
CA CYS A 355 -19.03 -14.02 1.88
C CYS A 355 -18.39 -15.41 1.69
N ALA A 356 -19.16 -16.48 1.90
CA ALA A 356 -18.70 -17.86 1.69
C ALA A 356 -18.35 -18.18 0.22
N LYS A 357 -18.90 -17.45 -0.75
CA LYS A 357 -18.51 -17.56 -2.17
C LYS A 357 -17.33 -16.67 -2.53
N ALA A 358 -17.14 -15.57 -1.81
CA ALA A 358 -15.99 -14.67 -1.96
C ALA A 358 -14.70 -15.29 -1.37
N GLU A 359 -14.79 -16.01 -0.26
CA GLU A 359 -13.64 -16.61 0.45
C GLU A 359 -12.71 -17.46 -0.44
N PRO A 360 -13.18 -18.41 -1.27
CA PRO A 360 -12.29 -19.21 -2.13
C PRO A 360 -11.59 -18.39 -3.23
N ILE A 361 -12.05 -17.17 -3.52
CA ILE A 361 -11.41 -16.31 -4.53
C ILE A 361 -10.03 -15.83 -4.08
N ILE A 362 -9.76 -15.80 -2.76
CA ILE A 362 -8.44 -15.46 -2.21
C ILE A 362 -7.38 -16.45 -2.72
N ASP A 363 -7.69 -17.75 -2.69
CA ASP A 363 -6.79 -18.80 -3.19
C ASP A 363 -6.63 -18.72 -4.73
N GLU A 364 -7.70 -18.35 -5.47
CA GLU A 364 -7.63 -18.10 -6.93
C GLU A 364 -6.63 -16.95 -7.25
N ILE A 365 -6.71 -15.84 -6.51
CA ILE A 365 -5.83 -14.68 -6.70
C ILE A 365 -4.40 -14.99 -6.26
N ALA A 366 -4.21 -15.62 -5.10
CA ALA A 366 -2.89 -15.99 -4.58
C ALA A 366 -2.14 -16.91 -5.56
N ALA A 367 -2.83 -17.90 -6.14
CA ALA A 367 -2.25 -18.77 -7.16
C ALA A 367 -1.74 -17.99 -8.37
N GLN A 368 -2.47 -16.97 -8.83
CA GLN A 368 -2.02 -16.11 -9.93
C GLN A 368 -0.85 -15.20 -9.52
N MET A 369 -0.81 -14.70 -8.28
CA MET A 369 0.30 -13.89 -7.78
C MET A 369 1.62 -14.68 -7.68
N TRP A 370 1.56 -15.98 -7.44
CA TRP A 370 2.74 -16.85 -7.38
C TRP A 370 3.36 -17.15 -8.74
N VAL A 371 2.58 -17.18 -9.83
CA VAL A 371 3.08 -17.45 -11.19
C VAL A 371 4.26 -16.55 -11.58
N PRO A 372 4.18 -15.21 -11.48
CA PRO A 372 5.29 -14.36 -11.86
C PRO A 372 6.51 -14.47 -10.93
N LEU A 373 6.33 -14.90 -9.67
CA LEU A 373 7.45 -15.21 -8.77
C LEU A 373 8.18 -16.46 -9.24
N ILE A 374 7.45 -17.55 -9.54
CA ILE A 374 8.01 -18.80 -10.09
C ILE A 374 8.74 -18.52 -11.41
N GLN A 375 8.10 -17.78 -12.31
CA GLN A 375 8.70 -17.35 -13.57
C GLN A 375 9.98 -16.52 -13.34
N GLY A 376 9.98 -15.65 -12.34
CA GLY A 376 11.16 -14.91 -11.90
C GLY A 376 12.28 -15.85 -11.45
N THR A 377 12.01 -16.74 -10.51
CA THR A 377 12.99 -17.72 -9.99
C THR A 377 13.62 -18.54 -11.12
N LEU A 378 12.81 -19.12 -12.00
CA LEU A 378 13.29 -19.92 -13.13
C LEU A 378 14.15 -19.09 -14.10
N ARG A 379 13.71 -17.87 -14.41
CA ARG A 379 14.45 -16.98 -15.30
C ARG A 379 15.84 -16.65 -14.74
N TYR A 380 15.95 -16.35 -13.45
CA TYR A 380 17.23 -15.95 -12.87
C TYR A 380 18.13 -17.13 -12.55
N ALA A 381 17.58 -18.32 -12.26
CA ALA A 381 18.35 -19.55 -12.26
C ALA A 381 19.02 -19.80 -13.63
N TRP A 382 18.26 -19.67 -14.72
CA TRP A 382 18.79 -19.76 -16.08
C TRP A 382 19.80 -18.65 -16.40
N SER A 383 19.54 -17.42 -15.96
CA SER A 383 20.44 -16.28 -16.18
C SER A 383 21.80 -16.52 -15.54
N LEU A 384 21.80 -17.00 -14.29
CA LEU A 384 23.01 -17.30 -13.53
C LEU A 384 23.84 -18.44 -14.13
N ASP A 385 23.17 -19.49 -14.61
CA ASP A 385 23.84 -20.60 -15.31
C ASP A 385 24.54 -20.12 -16.60
N ARG A 386 23.88 -19.21 -17.32
CA ARG A 386 24.41 -18.60 -18.55
C ARG A 386 25.48 -17.53 -18.34
N ASN A 387 25.80 -17.12 -17.11
CA ASN A 387 26.91 -16.19 -16.84
C ASN A 387 28.26 -16.69 -17.40
N ASN A 388 28.39 -18.00 -17.64
CA ASN A 388 29.54 -18.61 -18.29
C ASN A 388 29.60 -18.36 -19.81
N ASN A 389 28.63 -17.64 -20.40
CA ASN A 389 28.61 -17.28 -21.81
C ASN A 389 29.16 -15.85 -22.03
N PRO A 390 30.36 -15.69 -22.62
CA PRO A 390 30.97 -14.37 -22.86
C PRO A 390 30.17 -13.47 -23.82
N ALA A 391 29.24 -14.02 -24.60
CA ALA A 391 28.44 -13.26 -25.56
C ALA A 391 27.24 -12.53 -24.92
N GLU A 392 26.82 -12.92 -23.71
CA GLU A 392 25.74 -12.27 -22.97
C GLU A 392 26.11 -12.12 -21.48
N PRO A 393 27.04 -11.20 -21.16
CA PRO A 393 27.47 -10.97 -19.79
C PRO A 393 26.27 -10.53 -18.95
N THR A 394 25.99 -11.30 -17.91
CA THR A 394 24.95 -11.01 -16.93
C THR A 394 25.61 -10.39 -15.70
N ASN A 395 24.98 -9.36 -15.13
CA ASN A 395 25.38 -8.88 -13.82
C ASN A 395 25.00 -9.96 -12.79
N VAL A 396 26.00 -10.70 -12.31
CA VAL A 396 25.83 -11.87 -11.44
C VAL A 396 25.14 -11.50 -10.13
N GLU A 397 25.58 -10.42 -9.49
CA GLU A 397 25.00 -9.97 -8.22
C GLU A 397 23.54 -9.59 -8.37
N LYS A 398 23.22 -8.82 -9.42
CA LYS A 398 21.86 -8.45 -9.75
C LYS A 398 20.98 -9.69 -9.96
N ALA A 399 21.42 -10.62 -10.80
CA ALA A 399 20.68 -11.85 -11.09
C ALA A 399 20.51 -12.73 -9.84
N ALA A 400 21.53 -12.81 -8.97
CA ALA A 400 21.45 -13.52 -7.71
C ALA A 400 20.43 -12.88 -6.75
N GLY A 401 20.45 -11.55 -6.60
CA GLY A 401 19.50 -10.80 -5.80
C GLY A 401 18.05 -10.98 -6.29
N GLU A 402 17.82 -10.86 -7.61
CA GLU A 402 16.50 -11.09 -8.20
C GLU A 402 16.03 -12.54 -8.03
N GLY A 403 16.89 -13.52 -8.30
CA GLY A 403 16.56 -14.94 -8.13
C GLY A 403 16.22 -15.31 -6.68
N ALA A 404 17.03 -14.85 -5.74
CA ALA A 404 16.85 -15.11 -4.32
C ALA A 404 15.53 -14.54 -3.79
N ILE A 405 15.19 -13.29 -4.12
CA ILE A 405 13.98 -12.65 -3.61
C ILE A 405 12.70 -13.21 -4.25
N PHE A 406 12.75 -13.63 -5.52
CA PHE A 406 11.62 -14.35 -6.13
C PHE A 406 11.43 -15.73 -5.49
N ALA A 407 12.53 -16.46 -5.22
CA ALA A 407 12.45 -17.72 -4.50
C ALA A 407 11.89 -17.53 -3.08
N ALA A 408 12.33 -16.50 -2.35
CA ALA A 408 11.83 -16.18 -1.03
C ALA A 408 10.30 -15.95 -1.01
N GLY A 409 9.72 -15.41 -2.09
CA GLY A 409 8.28 -15.22 -2.21
C GLY A 409 7.47 -16.49 -2.46
N ILE A 410 8.10 -17.62 -2.79
CA ILE A 410 7.38 -18.86 -3.12
C ILE A 410 7.79 -20.08 -2.30
N LEU A 411 9.00 -20.10 -1.72
CA LEU A 411 9.48 -21.24 -0.92
C LEU A 411 8.53 -21.68 0.21
N PRO A 412 7.90 -20.76 0.98
CA PRO A 412 6.92 -21.15 2.01
C PRO A 412 5.72 -21.92 1.47
N VAL A 413 5.34 -21.67 0.21
CA VAL A 413 4.21 -22.32 -0.44
C VAL A 413 4.58 -23.74 -0.92
N ILE A 414 5.83 -23.95 -1.30
CA ILE A 414 6.33 -25.22 -1.87
C ILE A 414 6.81 -26.19 -0.80
N HIS A 415 7.37 -25.70 0.32
CA HIS A 415 7.99 -26.53 1.36
C HIS A 415 7.01 -27.46 2.10
N LYS A 416 5.71 -27.22 2.00
CA LYS A 416 4.65 -27.84 2.80
C LYS A 416 4.71 -29.37 2.90
#